data_AF-A0A1G6TU84-F1
#
_entry.id   AF-A0A1G6TU84-F1
#
_cell.length_a   1.000
_cell.length_b   1.000
_cell.length_c   1.000
_cell.angle_alpha   90.00
_cell.angle_beta   90.00
_cell.angle_gamma   90.00
#
_symmetry.space_group_name_H-M   'P 1'
#
loop_
_entity.id
_entity.type
_entity.pdbx_description
1 polymer ?
#
loop_
_entity_poly.entity_id
_entity_poly.type
_entity_poly.pdbx_seq_one_letter_code
_entity_poly.pdbx_strand_id
1 'polypeptide(L)'
;MARRPLTWLLLLVAAVIAGRIEQFRGFIDLEVYRFGGATLASGADLYDGGAVEAAGLPFTYPPFAAVLMAPLTELPPVLLAAGWAAASVAALLAVLRLLLPAWPPSGVVALTAGALLLEPVWQSLSFGQVNLFLLLLVSYDVLRPDRRTAGVLIGVAAGIKLTPLVFVALLVLAGRRVPAVRAVAAFAGTVAVGFLAAGSDSATYWTHTLWDPTRIGGLSFTSNQSVNGVLVRLLGHEPPTLLWLAAAGAAAGGLLVLGGLWWRRGEPGLALVLGALAMLLASPVSWSHHWVWAAPAAVVLWRRSRPIAVAWTALFTSACIWWPPHREDRELAWGLPEHLVGDAYVWAALLVGGWAAVTYVRAGSTRPRTSPSDSRAPLVEGAV
;
A
#
# COMPACT_ATOMS: atom_id res chain seq x y z
N MET A 1 -4.31 28.49 17.82
CA MET A 1 -5.40 27.49 17.70
C MET A 1 -4.96 26.07 17.25
N ALA A 2 -3.72 25.85 16.80
CA ALA A 2 -3.24 24.52 16.35
C ALA A 2 -2.97 23.48 17.46
N ARG A 3 -3.04 23.85 18.75
CA ARG A 3 -2.64 22.98 19.87
C ARG A 3 -3.61 21.80 20.10
N ARG A 4 -4.92 22.02 19.98
CA ARG A 4 -5.94 20.99 20.28
C ARG A 4 -5.85 19.72 19.41
N PRO A 5 -5.80 19.79 18.06
CA PRO A 5 -5.74 18.58 17.23
C PRO A 5 -4.42 17.81 17.36
N LEU A 6 -3.29 18.53 17.55
CA LEU A 6 -2.01 17.88 17.80
C LEU A 6 -2.00 17.15 19.14
N THR A 7 -2.55 17.76 20.20
CA THR A 7 -2.69 17.10 21.50
C THR A 7 -3.51 15.82 21.39
N TRP A 8 -4.66 15.82 20.70
CA TRP A 8 -5.46 14.61 20.50
C TRP A 8 -4.74 13.53 19.71
N LEU A 9 -4.02 13.89 18.64
CA LEU A 9 -3.21 12.94 17.90
C LEU A 9 -2.14 12.31 18.80
N LEU A 10 -1.42 13.14 19.57
CA LEU A 10 -0.39 12.67 20.50
C LEU A 10 -0.99 11.77 21.59
N LEU A 11 -2.16 12.11 22.12
CA LEU A 11 -2.87 11.28 23.11
C LEU A 11 -3.33 9.95 22.53
N LEU A 12 -3.85 9.93 21.31
CA LEU A 12 -4.25 8.70 20.62
C LEU A 12 -3.04 7.80 20.38
N VAL A 13 -1.93 8.38 19.90
CA VAL A 13 -0.66 7.68 19.71
C VAL A 13 -0.12 7.15 21.03
N ALA A 14 -0.13 7.97 22.08
CA ALA A 14 0.29 7.56 23.41
C ALA A 14 -0.60 6.44 23.99
N ALA A 15 -1.92 6.48 23.76
CA ALA A 15 -2.85 5.43 24.19
C ALA A 15 -2.61 4.11 23.45
N VAL A 16 -2.36 4.15 22.14
CA VAL A 16 -1.96 2.98 21.34
C VAL A 16 -0.66 2.40 21.88
N ILE A 17 0.34 3.26 22.08
CA ILE A 17 1.64 2.86 22.60
C ILE A 17 1.48 2.24 24.00
N ALA A 18 0.79 2.90 24.93
CA ALA A 18 0.60 2.42 26.30
C ALA A 18 -0.17 1.09 26.35
N GLY A 19 -1.30 0.99 25.65
CA GLY A 19 -2.12 -0.22 25.64
C GLY A 19 -1.44 -1.44 24.98
N ARG A 20 -0.44 -1.21 24.12
CA ARG A 20 0.31 -2.29 23.44
C ARG A 20 1.65 -2.58 24.12
N ILE A 21 2.28 -1.61 24.78
CA ILE A 21 3.48 -1.81 25.60
C ILE A 21 3.21 -2.77 26.75
N GLU A 22 2.07 -2.65 27.44
CA GLU A 22 1.71 -3.57 28.52
C GLU A 22 1.63 -5.04 28.07
N GLN A 23 1.43 -5.27 26.77
CA GLN A 23 1.30 -6.61 26.23
C GLN A 23 2.59 -7.18 25.64
N PHE A 24 3.57 -6.36 25.20
CA PHE A 24 4.82 -6.76 24.49
C PHE A 24 4.76 -7.98 23.55
N ARG A 25 3.55 -8.32 23.11
CA ARG A 25 3.09 -9.35 22.17
C ARG A 25 2.15 -8.71 21.15
N GLY A 26 1.94 -7.39 21.25
CA GLY A 26 1.00 -6.61 20.45
C GLY A 26 1.57 -6.14 19.12
N PHE A 27 2.88 -5.86 19.05
CA PHE A 27 3.60 -5.40 17.84
C PHE A 27 4.28 -6.57 17.13
N ILE A 28 3.49 -7.59 16.82
CA ILE A 28 3.96 -8.87 16.28
C ILE A 28 4.87 -8.73 15.05
N ASP A 29 4.57 -7.79 14.15
CA ASP A 29 5.38 -7.60 12.93
C ASP A 29 6.68 -6.84 13.21
N LEU A 30 6.68 -5.94 14.19
CA LEU A 30 7.91 -5.27 14.64
C LEU A 30 8.89 -6.27 15.28
N GLU A 31 8.38 -7.28 15.96
CA GLU A 31 9.19 -8.39 16.46
C GLU A 31 9.77 -9.23 15.32
N VAL A 32 9.01 -9.50 14.25
CA VAL A 32 9.54 -10.18 13.05
C VAL A 32 10.68 -9.37 12.42
N TYR A 33 10.55 -8.05 12.34
CA TYR A 33 11.62 -7.18 11.84
C TYR A 33 12.87 -7.21 12.73
N ARG A 34 12.68 -7.09 14.05
CA ARG A 34 13.77 -7.15 15.03
C ARG A 34 14.46 -8.52 15.01
N PHE A 35 13.69 -9.60 14.90
CA PHE A 35 14.19 -10.96 14.77
C PHE A 35 15.07 -11.09 13.52
N GLY A 36 14.58 -10.70 12.34
CA GLY A 36 15.38 -10.76 11.11
C GLY A 36 16.69 -9.94 11.20
N GLY A 37 16.63 -8.75 11.81
CA GLY A 37 17.83 -7.95 12.06
C GLY A 37 18.83 -8.63 13.01
N ALA A 38 18.34 -9.27 14.07
CA ALA A 38 19.18 -9.96 15.06
C ALA A 38 19.79 -11.25 14.50
N THR A 39 19.01 -12.01 13.73
CA THR A 39 19.45 -13.22 13.01
C THR A 39 20.56 -12.89 12.02
N LEU A 40 20.41 -11.80 11.25
CA LEU A 40 21.46 -11.32 10.37
C LEU A 40 22.73 -10.91 11.16
N ALA A 41 22.55 -10.17 12.26
CA ALA A 41 23.67 -9.68 13.06
C ALA A 41 24.46 -10.80 13.76
N SER A 42 23.80 -11.92 14.10
CA SER A 42 24.44 -13.10 14.69
C SER A 42 25.06 -14.05 13.66
N GLY A 43 24.84 -13.82 12.36
CA GLY A 43 25.27 -14.71 11.28
C GLY A 43 24.48 -16.01 11.18
N ALA A 44 23.30 -16.07 11.81
CA ALA A 44 22.37 -17.19 11.68
C ALA A 44 21.56 -17.11 10.37
N ASP A 45 21.00 -18.24 9.93
CA ASP A 45 20.22 -18.32 8.70
C ASP A 45 18.84 -17.66 8.86
N LEU A 46 18.53 -16.68 8.00
CA LEU A 46 17.27 -15.95 8.00
C LEU A 46 16.03 -16.80 7.69
N TYR A 47 16.19 -17.93 7.00
CA TYR A 47 15.10 -18.69 6.40
C TYR A 47 15.02 -20.17 6.82
N ASP A 48 15.94 -20.68 7.65
CA ASP A 48 16.00 -22.07 8.17
C ASP A 48 14.96 -22.39 9.26
N GLY A 49 13.74 -21.87 9.14
CA GLY A 49 12.61 -22.22 10.01
C GLY A 49 12.59 -21.55 11.39
N GLY A 50 13.54 -20.66 11.68
CA GLY A 50 13.48 -19.79 12.86
C GLY A 50 12.24 -18.89 12.83
N ALA A 51 11.58 -18.74 13.98
CA ALA A 51 10.37 -17.93 14.12
C ALA A 51 10.42 -17.06 15.37
N VAL A 52 9.67 -15.97 15.36
CA VAL A 52 9.41 -15.17 16.56
C VAL A 52 8.67 -16.04 17.57
N GLU A 53 9.31 -16.34 18.71
CA GLU A 53 8.84 -17.31 19.70
C GLU A 53 7.41 -17.02 20.21
N ALA A 54 7.06 -15.74 20.39
CA ALA A 54 5.75 -15.33 20.87
C ALA A 54 4.60 -15.53 19.86
N ALA A 55 4.93 -15.70 18.58
CA ALA A 55 4.00 -15.60 17.46
C ALA A 55 4.05 -16.78 16.48
N GLY A 56 5.13 -17.57 16.50
CA GLY A 56 5.39 -18.61 15.51
C GLY A 56 5.56 -18.09 14.08
N LEU A 57 5.81 -16.79 13.89
CA LEU A 57 5.94 -16.19 12.57
C LEU A 57 7.40 -16.15 12.09
N PRO A 58 7.69 -16.66 10.88
CA PRO A 58 9.03 -16.59 10.29
C PRO A 58 9.32 -15.22 9.69
N PHE A 59 10.60 -14.95 9.43
CA PHE A 59 11.01 -13.81 8.61
C PHE A 59 10.70 -14.08 7.13
N THR A 60 9.91 -13.20 6.49
CA THR A 60 9.39 -13.39 5.12
C THR A 60 9.83 -12.30 4.13
N TYR A 61 10.66 -11.34 4.58
CA TYR A 61 11.05 -10.18 3.79
C TYR A 61 12.38 -10.43 3.04
N PRO A 62 12.71 -9.65 2.00
CA PRO A 62 14.01 -9.71 1.36
C PRO A 62 15.16 -9.45 2.36
N PRO A 63 16.36 -9.99 2.14
CA PRO A 63 17.50 -9.80 3.05
C PRO A 63 17.88 -8.33 3.28
N PHE A 64 17.65 -7.46 2.30
CA PHE A 64 17.83 -6.01 2.46
C PHE A 64 17.01 -5.43 3.61
N ALA A 65 15.80 -5.97 3.87
CA ALA A 65 15.02 -5.56 5.03
C ALA A 65 15.74 -5.92 6.33
N ALA A 66 16.31 -7.12 6.46
CA ALA A 66 17.08 -7.51 7.65
C ALA A 66 18.27 -6.57 7.88
N VAL A 67 18.97 -6.16 6.82
CA VAL A 67 20.06 -5.16 6.89
C VAL A 67 19.59 -3.85 7.49
N LEU A 68 18.42 -3.35 7.09
CA LEU A 68 17.85 -2.11 7.64
C LEU A 68 17.37 -2.26 9.08
N MET A 69 16.94 -3.46 9.48
CA MET A 69 16.44 -3.72 10.83
C MET A 69 17.56 -4.05 11.83
N ALA A 70 18.72 -4.52 11.37
CA ALA A 70 19.83 -4.89 12.24
C ALA A 70 20.24 -3.79 13.24
N PRO A 71 20.40 -2.51 12.85
CA PRO A 71 20.73 -1.45 13.82
C PRO A 71 19.65 -1.18 14.86
N LEU A 72 18.38 -1.55 14.59
CA LEU A 72 17.26 -1.32 15.50
C LEU A 72 17.22 -2.33 16.66
N THR A 73 17.98 -3.41 16.57
CA THR A 73 18.06 -4.45 17.60
C THR A 73 18.71 -3.96 18.89
N GLU A 74 19.61 -2.97 18.78
CA GLU A 74 20.29 -2.31 19.90
C GLU A 74 19.36 -1.44 20.75
N LEU A 75 18.19 -1.07 20.22
CA LEU A 75 17.25 -0.23 20.95
C LEU A 75 16.49 -1.03 22.01
N PRO A 76 16.31 -0.49 23.23
CA PRO A 76 15.37 -1.03 24.19
C PRO A 76 13.98 -1.17 23.55
N PRO A 77 13.29 -2.30 23.74
CA PRO A 77 12.06 -2.60 23.01
C PRO A 77 11.00 -1.48 23.13
N VAL A 78 10.84 -0.87 24.31
CA VAL A 78 9.90 0.25 24.54
C VAL A 78 10.24 1.46 23.67
N LEU A 79 11.52 1.81 23.55
CA LEU A 79 11.96 2.94 22.73
C LEU A 79 11.78 2.64 21.24
N LEU A 80 12.05 1.40 20.82
CA LEU A 80 11.79 0.95 19.46
C LEU A 80 10.31 1.06 19.11
N ALA A 81 9.42 0.52 19.95
CA ALA A 81 7.98 0.57 19.72
C ALA A 81 7.44 2.01 19.68
N ALA A 82 7.83 2.85 20.64
CA ALA A 82 7.39 4.24 20.69
C ALA A 82 7.90 5.05 19.49
N GLY A 83 9.18 4.90 19.14
CA GLY A 83 9.79 5.56 17.99
C GLY A 83 9.16 5.10 16.68
N TRP A 84 8.91 3.80 16.52
CA TRP A 84 8.29 3.22 15.33
C TRP A 84 6.86 3.71 15.12
N ALA A 85 6.05 3.73 16.18
CA ALA A 85 4.69 4.24 16.13
C ALA A 85 4.67 5.74 15.76
N ALA A 86 5.53 6.54 16.40
CA ALA A 86 5.66 7.97 16.10
C ALA A 86 6.09 8.21 14.64
N ALA A 87 7.09 7.47 14.16
CA ALA A 87 7.57 7.58 12.78
C ALA A 87 6.51 7.13 11.77
N SER A 88 5.75 6.08 12.08
CA SER A 88 4.64 5.61 11.24
C SER A 88 3.54 6.66 11.08
N VAL A 89 3.15 7.31 12.17
CA VAL A 89 2.17 8.42 12.14
C VAL A 89 2.73 9.63 11.40
N ALA A 90 4.01 9.95 11.59
CA ALA A 90 4.68 11.01 10.86
C ALA A 90 4.70 10.72 9.33
N ALA A 91 4.91 9.47 8.94
CA ALA A 91 4.88 9.04 7.55
C ALA A 91 3.47 9.21 6.93
N LEU A 92 2.41 8.80 7.65
CA LEU A 92 1.03 9.04 7.23
C LEU A 92 0.73 10.54 7.09
N LEU A 93 1.10 11.34 8.09
CA LEU A 93 0.92 12.80 8.06
C LEU A 93 1.62 13.41 6.84
N ALA A 94 2.85 12.98 6.55
CA ALA A 94 3.61 13.45 5.40
C ALA A 94 2.91 13.11 4.08
N VAL A 95 2.36 11.89 3.93
CA VAL A 95 1.57 11.49 2.76
C VAL A 95 0.35 12.39 2.58
N LEU A 96 -0.41 12.63 3.65
CA LEU A 96 -1.58 13.49 3.60
C LEU A 96 -1.20 14.94 3.28
N ARG A 97 -0.06 15.43 3.80
CA ARG A 97 0.48 16.76 3.48
C ARG A 97 0.95 16.88 2.03
N LEU A 98 1.45 15.80 1.41
CA LEU A 98 1.80 15.77 -0.02
C LEU A 98 0.56 15.89 -0.90
N LEU A 99 -0.52 15.21 -0.51
CA LEU A 99 -1.79 15.24 -1.22
C LEU A 99 -2.54 16.57 -1.03
N LEU A 100 -2.47 17.17 0.15
CA LEU A 100 -3.21 18.37 0.55
C LEU A 100 -2.28 19.58 0.78
N PRO A 101 -1.55 20.06 -0.25
CA PRO A 101 -0.49 21.02 -0.02
C PRO A 101 -0.97 22.41 0.43
N ALA A 102 -2.22 22.75 0.10
CA ALA A 102 -2.86 24.02 0.44
C ALA A 102 -3.67 23.96 1.74
N TRP A 103 -3.80 22.79 2.39
CA TRP A 103 -4.55 22.68 3.64
C TRP A 103 -3.74 23.23 4.82
N PRO A 104 -4.40 23.86 5.82
CA PRO A 104 -3.71 24.32 7.01
C PRO A 104 -3.11 23.12 7.77
N PRO A 105 -1.93 23.27 8.42
CA PRO A 105 -1.30 22.18 9.15
C PRO A 105 -2.22 21.50 10.17
N SER A 106 -3.04 22.26 10.90
CA SER A 106 -4.00 21.73 11.85
C SER A 106 -5.08 20.85 11.21
N GLY A 107 -5.48 21.14 9.96
CA GLY A 107 -6.43 20.33 9.20
C GLY A 107 -5.81 19.00 8.77
N VAL A 108 -4.55 19.00 8.34
CA VAL A 108 -3.82 17.77 8.00
C VAL A 108 -3.60 16.90 9.25
N VAL A 109 -3.28 17.51 10.40
CA VAL A 109 -3.17 16.80 11.68
C VAL A 109 -4.51 16.16 12.08
N ALA A 110 -5.61 16.90 11.99
CA ALA A 110 -6.94 16.36 12.30
C ALA A 110 -7.32 15.21 11.36
N LEU A 111 -7.03 15.34 10.07
CA LEU A 111 -7.26 14.27 9.10
C LEU A 111 -6.37 13.05 9.36
N THR A 112 -5.12 13.25 9.79
CA THR A 112 -4.22 12.16 10.18
C THR A 112 -4.81 11.40 11.38
N ALA A 113 -5.28 12.11 12.40
CA ALA A 113 -5.95 11.50 13.55
C ALA A 113 -7.20 10.72 13.13
N GLY A 114 -8.03 11.27 12.22
CA GLY A 114 -9.18 10.56 11.66
C GLY A 114 -8.78 9.31 10.84
N ALA A 115 -7.69 9.38 10.09
CA ALA A 115 -7.18 8.25 9.32
C ALA A 115 -6.68 7.10 10.21
N LEU A 116 -6.30 7.36 11.47
CA LEU A 116 -5.97 6.30 12.44
C LEU A 116 -7.17 5.42 12.81
N LEU A 117 -8.40 5.88 12.54
CA LEU A 117 -9.62 5.11 12.75
C LEU A 117 -9.93 4.14 11.60
N LEU A 118 -9.24 4.25 10.47
CA LEU A 118 -9.37 3.28 9.39
C LEU A 118 -8.71 1.97 9.84
N GLU A 119 -9.43 0.86 9.73
CA GLU A 119 -8.95 -0.45 10.19
C GLU A 119 -7.54 -0.79 9.68
N PRO A 120 -7.17 -0.56 8.40
CA PRO A 120 -5.83 -0.90 7.92
C PRO A 120 -4.72 -0.11 8.58
N VAL A 121 -4.99 1.18 8.86
CA VAL A 121 -4.04 2.09 9.49
C VAL A 121 -3.90 1.75 10.97
N TRP A 122 -5.03 1.50 11.63
CA TRP A 122 -5.06 1.03 13.02
C TRP A 122 -4.29 -0.27 13.19
N GLN A 123 -4.57 -1.29 12.37
CA GLN A 123 -3.87 -2.57 12.42
C GLN A 123 -2.38 -2.41 12.11
N SER A 124 -2.03 -1.63 11.08
CA SER A 124 -0.62 -1.39 10.73
C SER A 124 0.14 -0.74 11.88
N LEU A 125 -0.45 0.21 12.60
CA LEU A 125 0.16 0.78 13.80
C LEU A 125 0.22 -0.24 14.93
N SER A 126 -0.88 -0.97 15.15
CA SER A 126 -1.02 -1.90 16.26
C SER A 126 -0.05 -3.08 16.17
N PHE A 127 0.33 -3.50 14.96
CA PHE A 127 1.33 -4.55 14.73
C PHE A 127 2.75 -4.02 14.54
N GLY A 128 2.92 -2.71 14.33
CA GLY A 128 4.23 -2.12 14.05
C GLY A 128 4.72 -2.44 12.64
N GLN A 129 3.81 -2.46 11.67
CA GLN A 129 4.09 -2.75 10.27
C GLN A 129 4.87 -1.64 9.57
N VAL A 130 5.67 -2.04 8.57
CA VAL A 130 6.47 -1.11 7.75
C VAL A 130 5.65 -0.36 6.69
N ASN A 131 4.38 -0.73 6.48
CA ASN A 131 3.59 -0.31 5.32
C ASN A 131 3.40 1.22 5.22
N LEU A 132 3.34 1.95 6.34
CA LEU A 132 3.22 3.42 6.32
C LEU A 132 4.50 4.12 5.82
N PHE A 133 5.67 3.51 6.02
CA PHE A 133 6.92 3.99 5.41
C PHE A 133 6.93 3.73 3.90
N LEU A 134 6.52 2.53 3.48
CA LEU A 134 6.42 2.18 2.05
C LEU A 134 5.41 3.10 1.34
N LEU A 135 4.27 3.37 1.99
CA LEU A 135 3.26 4.33 1.54
C LEU A 135 3.90 5.70 1.29
N LEU A 136 4.71 6.21 2.22
CA LEU A 136 5.39 7.49 2.06
C LEU A 136 6.39 7.49 0.90
N LEU A 137 7.28 6.48 0.85
CA LEU A 137 8.32 6.38 -0.17
C LEU A 137 7.73 6.38 -1.58
N VAL A 138 6.73 5.52 -1.82
CA VAL A 138 6.06 5.39 -3.11
C VAL A 138 5.23 6.65 -3.42
N SER A 139 4.46 7.15 -2.45
CA SER A 139 3.64 8.36 -2.65
C SER A 139 4.50 9.56 -2.99
N TYR A 140 5.70 9.68 -2.41
CA TYR A 140 6.59 10.80 -2.69
C TYR A 140 7.11 10.77 -4.13
N ASP A 141 7.57 9.62 -4.61
CA ASP A 141 8.01 9.46 -5.99
C ASP A 141 6.87 9.68 -6.99
N VAL A 142 5.66 9.23 -6.65
CA VAL A 142 4.48 9.39 -7.53
C VAL A 142 3.96 10.83 -7.56
N LEU A 143 3.84 11.48 -6.40
CA LEU A 143 3.24 12.81 -6.27
C LEU A 143 4.25 13.95 -6.47
N ARG A 144 5.55 13.65 -6.56
CA ARG A 144 6.61 14.59 -6.93
C ARG A 144 7.45 14.04 -8.10
N PRO A 145 6.80 13.78 -9.24
CA PRO A 145 7.42 13.00 -10.31
C PRO A 145 8.54 13.73 -11.05
N ASP A 146 8.63 15.05 -10.90
CA ASP A 146 9.62 15.90 -11.59
C ASP A 146 10.95 16.01 -10.82
N ARG A 147 11.04 15.40 -9.64
CA ARG A 147 12.31 15.26 -8.92
C ARG A 147 13.32 14.48 -9.77
N ARG A 148 14.58 14.90 -9.72
CA ARG A 148 15.70 14.18 -10.36
C ARG A 148 15.89 12.76 -9.81
N THR A 149 15.39 12.47 -8.62
CA THR A 149 15.48 11.14 -8.00
C THR A 149 14.17 10.35 -8.07
N ALA A 150 13.15 10.84 -8.79
CA ALA A 150 11.87 10.12 -8.89
C ALA A 150 12.10 8.70 -9.41
N GLY A 151 11.50 7.73 -8.73
CA GLY A 151 11.64 6.29 -8.97
C GLY A 151 12.55 5.58 -7.95
N VAL A 152 13.56 6.27 -7.41
CA VAL A 152 14.53 5.64 -6.48
C VAL A 152 13.84 5.11 -5.22
N LEU A 153 12.90 5.86 -4.64
CA LEU A 153 12.23 5.45 -3.41
C LEU A 153 11.25 4.30 -3.64
N ILE A 154 10.63 4.21 -4.83
CA ILE A 154 9.88 3.01 -5.24
C ILE A 154 10.80 1.79 -5.27
N GLY A 155 12.00 1.92 -5.83
CA GLY A 155 12.99 0.83 -5.85
C GLY A 155 13.47 0.41 -4.47
N VAL A 156 13.76 1.38 -3.59
CA VAL A 156 14.12 1.11 -2.19
C VAL A 156 12.96 0.44 -1.44
N ALA A 157 11.73 0.93 -1.61
CA ALA A 157 10.54 0.32 -1.01
C ALA A 157 10.36 -1.14 -1.48
N ALA A 158 10.57 -1.40 -2.78
CA ALA A 158 10.55 -2.75 -3.35
C ALA A 158 11.61 -3.69 -2.73
N GLY A 159 12.77 -3.14 -2.38
CA GLY A 159 13.82 -3.88 -1.67
C GLY A 159 13.44 -4.26 -0.24
N ILE A 160 12.62 -3.44 0.42
CA ILE A 160 12.11 -3.71 1.78
C ILE A 160 10.98 -4.74 1.72
N LYS A 161 10.07 -4.60 0.75
CA LYS A 161 8.92 -5.47 0.52
C LYS A 161 8.64 -5.47 -0.97
N LEU A 162 8.53 -6.64 -1.59
CA LEU A 162 8.55 -6.75 -3.06
C LEU A 162 7.36 -6.05 -3.77
N THR A 163 6.23 -5.91 -3.09
CA THR A 163 4.96 -5.47 -3.67
C THR A 163 5.03 -4.09 -4.39
N PRO A 164 5.74 -3.07 -3.89
CA PRO A 164 6.02 -1.83 -4.61
C PRO A 164 6.55 -1.93 -6.05
N LEU A 165 7.12 -3.07 -6.49
CA LEU A 165 7.54 -3.24 -7.89
C LEU A 165 6.41 -3.02 -8.89
N VAL A 166 5.16 -3.23 -8.49
CA VAL A 166 3.97 -2.93 -9.31
C VAL A 166 3.95 -1.47 -9.78
N PHE A 167 4.51 -0.53 -9.00
CA PHE A 167 4.62 0.88 -9.40
C PHE A 167 5.63 1.11 -10.53
N VAL A 168 6.59 0.21 -10.77
CA VAL A 168 7.46 0.26 -11.95
C VAL A 168 6.61 0.08 -13.22
N ALA A 169 5.70 -0.91 -13.21
CA ALA A 169 4.76 -1.11 -14.31
C ALA A 169 3.84 0.11 -14.50
N LEU A 170 3.35 0.71 -13.41
CA LEU A 170 2.59 1.96 -13.48
C LEU A 170 3.40 3.09 -14.13
N LEU A 171 4.68 3.28 -13.75
CA LEU A 171 5.54 4.31 -14.33
C LEU A 171 5.76 4.09 -15.82
N VAL A 172 6.01 2.85 -16.25
CA VAL A 172 6.11 2.48 -17.68
C VAL A 172 4.81 2.81 -18.40
N LEU A 173 3.68 2.37 -17.86
CA LEU A 173 2.35 2.62 -18.41
C LEU A 173 1.98 4.10 -18.39
N ALA A 174 2.54 4.92 -17.50
CA ALA A 174 2.38 6.36 -17.48
C ALA A 174 3.33 7.10 -18.45
N GLY A 175 4.24 6.40 -19.13
CA GLY A 175 5.25 6.98 -20.02
C GLY A 175 6.47 7.55 -19.29
N ARG A 176 6.64 7.27 -17.99
CA ARG A 176 7.74 7.76 -17.14
C ARG A 176 8.93 6.79 -17.16
N ARG A 177 9.54 6.62 -18.33
CA ARG A 177 10.64 5.65 -18.55
C ARG A 177 11.86 5.88 -17.64
N VAL A 178 12.32 7.13 -17.51
CA VAL A 178 13.50 7.45 -16.70
C VAL A 178 13.28 7.12 -15.21
N PRO A 179 12.18 7.56 -14.57
CA PRO A 179 11.85 7.09 -13.23
C PRO A 179 11.70 5.57 -13.10
N ALA A 180 11.11 4.89 -14.09
CA ALA A 180 11.00 3.43 -14.05
C ALA A 180 12.38 2.75 -14.03
N VAL A 181 13.31 3.19 -14.88
CA VAL A 181 14.70 2.68 -14.89
C VAL A 181 15.39 2.95 -13.56
N ARG A 182 15.22 4.14 -12.97
CA ARG A 182 15.77 4.46 -11.64
C ARG A 182 15.20 3.57 -10.54
N ALA A 183 13.91 3.25 -10.60
CA ALA A 183 13.28 2.33 -9.66
C ALA A 183 13.87 0.93 -9.76
N VAL A 184 14.02 0.40 -10.97
CA VAL A 184 14.67 -0.91 -11.21
C VAL A 184 16.12 -0.89 -10.74
N ALA A 185 16.87 0.16 -11.05
CA ALA A 185 18.28 0.28 -10.64
C ALA A 185 18.43 0.39 -9.11
N ALA A 186 17.59 1.18 -8.44
CA ALA A 186 17.59 1.29 -6.99
C ALA A 186 17.20 -0.03 -6.32
N PHE A 187 16.18 -0.72 -6.85
CA PHE A 187 15.81 -2.06 -6.41
C PHE A 187 16.97 -3.05 -6.56
N ALA A 188 17.61 -3.11 -7.74
CA ALA A 188 18.79 -3.95 -7.95
C ALA A 188 19.93 -3.61 -6.97
N GLY A 189 20.11 -2.33 -6.64
CA GLY A 189 21.03 -1.89 -5.59
C GLY A 189 20.68 -2.46 -4.20
N THR A 190 19.40 -2.47 -3.82
CA THR A 190 18.97 -3.11 -2.56
C THR A 190 19.21 -4.61 -2.55
N VAL A 191 18.99 -5.29 -3.67
CA VAL A 191 19.29 -6.72 -3.83
C VAL A 191 20.79 -6.98 -3.68
N ALA A 192 21.63 -6.15 -4.31
CA ALA A 192 23.08 -6.24 -4.18
C ALA A 192 23.54 -6.05 -2.74
N VAL A 193 22.98 -5.08 -1.99
CA VAL A 193 23.25 -4.91 -0.55
C VAL A 193 22.86 -6.18 0.24
N GLY A 194 21.72 -6.79 -0.09
CA GLY A 194 21.32 -8.08 0.49
C GLY A 194 22.37 -9.17 0.26
N PHE A 195 22.83 -9.37 -0.97
CA PHE A 195 23.87 -10.36 -1.29
C PHE A 195 25.21 -10.08 -0.61
N LEU A 196 25.58 -8.80 -0.46
CA LEU A 196 26.81 -8.41 0.22
C LEU A 196 26.76 -8.69 1.73
N ALA A 197 25.58 -8.55 2.35
CA ALA A 197 25.39 -8.77 3.78
C ALA A 197 25.08 -10.23 4.14
N ALA A 198 24.31 -10.93 3.30
CA ALA A 198 23.80 -12.27 3.54
C ALA A 198 23.74 -13.08 2.24
N GLY A 199 24.90 -13.52 1.74
CA GLY A 199 25.02 -14.13 0.41
C GLY A 199 24.22 -15.42 0.23
N SER A 200 24.34 -16.37 1.17
CA SER A 200 23.58 -17.64 1.17
C SER A 200 22.08 -17.39 1.27
N ASP A 201 21.66 -16.58 2.23
CA ASP A 201 20.26 -16.31 2.51
C ASP A 201 19.62 -15.55 1.35
N SER A 202 20.38 -14.67 0.70
CA SER A 202 19.94 -14.01 -0.53
C SER A 202 19.70 -15.01 -1.66
N ALA A 203 20.60 -15.97 -1.86
CA ALA A 203 20.36 -17.03 -2.84
C ALA A 203 19.07 -17.80 -2.52
N THR A 204 18.94 -18.28 -1.27
CA THR A 204 17.74 -18.99 -0.78
C THR A 204 16.47 -18.16 -0.97
N TYR A 205 16.51 -16.86 -0.69
CA TYR A 205 15.35 -15.99 -0.83
C TYR A 205 14.84 -15.94 -2.27
N TRP A 206 15.74 -15.65 -3.23
CA TRP A 206 15.38 -15.43 -4.63
C TRP A 206 15.06 -16.73 -5.38
N THR A 207 15.62 -17.88 -4.98
CA THR A 207 15.39 -19.17 -5.66
C THR A 207 14.29 -20.01 -5.02
N HIS A 208 14.05 -19.87 -3.71
CA HIS A 208 13.09 -20.72 -2.98
C HIS A 208 12.04 -19.91 -2.22
N THR A 209 12.44 -19.11 -1.23
CA THR A 209 11.51 -18.45 -0.30
C THR A 209 10.46 -17.60 -1.01
N LEU A 210 10.86 -16.86 -2.05
CA LEU A 210 9.95 -15.99 -2.79
C LEU A 210 8.83 -16.76 -3.52
N TRP A 211 9.11 -18.00 -3.93
CA TRP A 211 8.21 -18.80 -4.76
C TRP A 211 7.30 -19.74 -3.96
N ASP A 212 7.44 -19.75 -2.63
CA ASP A 212 6.62 -20.55 -1.71
C ASP A 212 5.74 -19.64 -0.84
N PRO A 213 4.57 -19.23 -1.33
CA PRO A 213 3.64 -18.38 -0.58
C PRO A 213 2.98 -19.11 0.60
N THR A 214 3.01 -20.45 0.63
CA THR A 214 2.35 -21.24 1.68
C THR A 214 3.04 -21.07 3.04
N ARG A 215 4.34 -20.71 3.04
CA ARG A 215 5.12 -20.39 4.25
C ARG A 215 4.59 -19.23 5.07
N ILE A 216 3.82 -18.35 4.44
CA ILE A 216 3.21 -17.20 5.12
C ILE A 216 2.00 -17.65 5.96
N GLY A 217 1.39 -18.80 5.64
CA GLY A 217 0.25 -19.39 6.33
C GLY A 217 -1.06 -18.60 6.15
N GLY A 218 -2.19 -19.23 6.50
CA GLY A 218 -3.49 -18.55 6.65
C GLY A 218 -4.03 -17.91 5.37
N LEU A 219 -3.87 -18.54 4.20
CA LEU A 219 -4.34 -17.97 2.92
C LEU A 219 -5.86 -17.70 2.91
N SER A 220 -6.64 -18.55 3.61
CA SER A 220 -8.09 -18.44 3.81
C SER A 220 -8.49 -17.30 4.76
N PHE A 221 -7.59 -16.90 5.68
CA PHE A 221 -7.89 -16.00 6.77
C PHE A 221 -8.51 -14.68 6.27
N THR A 222 -9.57 -14.21 6.93
CA THR A 222 -10.33 -13.03 6.46
C THR A 222 -9.46 -11.81 6.18
N SER A 223 -8.38 -11.61 6.95
CA SER A 223 -7.47 -10.48 6.74
C SER A 223 -6.81 -10.52 5.36
N ASN A 224 -6.67 -11.68 4.71
CA ASN A 224 -6.15 -11.78 3.36
C ASN A 224 -7.17 -11.24 2.33
N GLN A 225 -7.10 -9.94 2.10
CA GLN A 225 -7.88 -9.17 1.14
C GLN A 225 -7.11 -9.04 -0.19
N SER A 226 -6.81 -10.18 -0.80
CA SER A 226 -6.25 -10.29 -2.16
C SER A 226 -7.20 -11.08 -3.05
N VAL A 227 -7.00 -11.04 -4.37
CA VAL A 227 -7.77 -11.91 -5.29
C VAL A 227 -7.54 -13.39 -4.95
N ASN A 228 -6.32 -13.76 -4.54
CA ASN A 228 -6.03 -15.13 -4.11
C ASN A 228 -6.84 -15.53 -2.86
N GLY A 229 -6.89 -14.68 -1.84
CA GLY A 229 -7.66 -14.94 -0.62
C GLY A 229 -9.15 -15.14 -0.90
N VAL A 230 -9.73 -14.31 -1.78
CA VAL A 230 -11.12 -14.48 -2.24
C VAL A 230 -11.30 -15.84 -2.92
N LEU A 231 -10.41 -16.23 -3.83
CA LEU A 231 -10.49 -17.50 -4.53
C LEU A 231 -10.34 -18.71 -3.58
N VAL A 232 -9.41 -18.65 -2.62
CA VAL A 232 -9.23 -19.71 -1.61
C VAL A 232 -10.52 -19.93 -0.83
N ARG A 233 -11.15 -18.85 -0.35
CA ARG A 233 -12.41 -18.93 0.40
C ARG A 233 -13.56 -19.42 -0.47
N LEU A 234 -13.67 -18.95 -1.71
CA LEU A 234 -14.75 -19.34 -2.64
C LEU A 234 -14.65 -20.81 -3.07
N LEU A 235 -13.44 -21.33 -3.25
CA LEU A 235 -13.20 -22.71 -3.68
C LEU A 235 -13.14 -23.70 -2.52
N GLY A 236 -12.94 -23.23 -1.29
CA GLY A 236 -12.71 -24.07 -0.12
C GLY A 236 -11.33 -24.73 -0.08
N HIS A 237 -10.45 -24.41 -1.03
CA HIS A 237 -9.08 -24.92 -1.14
C HIS A 237 -8.21 -23.97 -1.97
N GLU A 238 -6.90 -24.22 -2.05
CA GLU A 238 -6.00 -23.39 -2.85
C GLU A 238 -6.37 -23.42 -4.35
N PRO A 239 -6.52 -22.26 -5.02
CA PRO A 239 -6.84 -22.21 -6.43
C PRO A 239 -5.66 -22.71 -7.28
N PRO A 240 -5.91 -23.28 -8.47
CA PRO A 240 -4.85 -23.50 -9.45
C PRO A 240 -4.10 -22.20 -9.72
N THR A 241 -2.77 -22.24 -9.75
CA THR A 241 -1.92 -21.04 -9.93
C THR A 241 -2.32 -20.22 -11.15
N LEU A 242 -2.64 -20.88 -12.27
CA LEU A 242 -3.08 -20.20 -13.49
C LEU A 242 -4.41 -19.45 -13.31
N LEU A 243 -5.35 -20.00 -12.54
CA LEU A 243 -6.63 -19.33 -12.25
C LEU A 243 -6.40 -18.06 -11.43
N TRP A 244 -5.59 -18.15 -10.37
CA TRP A 244 -5.23 -16.99 -9.57
C TRP A 244 -4.52 -15.93 -10.41
N LEU A 245 -3.47 -16.31 -11.15
CA LEU A 245 -2.71 -15.38 -11.99
C LEU A 245 -3.58 -14.73 -13.06
N ALA A 246 -4.52 -15.46 -13.67
CA ALA A 246 -5.44 -14.91 -14.65
C ALA A 246 -6.40 -13.88 -14.03
N ALA A 247 -7.05 -14.23 -12.91
CA ALA A 247 -8.00 -13.35 -12.23
C ALA A 247 -7.31 -12.10 -11.65
N ALA A 248 -6.22 -12.30 -10.91
CA ALA A 248 -5.44 -11.22 -10.29
C ALA A 248 -4.76 -10.36 -11.35
N GLY A 249 -4.19 -10.98 -12.39
CA GLY A 249 -3.55 -10.30 -13.51
C GLY A 249 -4.51 -9.44 -14.32
N ALA A 250 -5.73 -9.93 -14.59
CA ALA A 250 -6.77 -9.16 -15.27
C ALA A 250 -7.20 -7.94 -14.44
N ALA A 251 -7.49 -8.13 -13.14
CA ALA A 251 -7.90 -7.05 -12.25
C ALA A 251 -6.79 -6.01 -12.06
N ALA A 252 -5.59 -6.44 -11.68
CA ALA A 252 -4.45 -5.56 -11.44
C ALA A 252 -3.95 -4.90 -12.72
N GLY A 253 -3.87 -5.64 -13.83
CA GLY A 253 -3.47 -5.12 -15.14
C GLY A 253 -4.43 -4.03 -15.64
N GLY A 254 -5.73 -4.24 -15.51
CA GLY A 254 -6.75 -3.25 -15.84
C GLY A 254 -6.61 -1.96 -15.02
N LEU A 255 -6.42 -2.08 -13.70
CA LEU A 255 -6.19 -0.95 -12.81
C LEU A 255 -4.88 -0.20 -13.13
N LEU A 256 -3.80 -0.90 -13.47
CA LEU A 256 -2.52 -0.30 -13.85
C LEU A 256 -2.61 0.47 -15.17
N VAL A 257 -3.24 -0.11 -16.18
CA VAL A 257 -3.47 0.56 -17.48
C VAL A 257 -4.28 1.83 -17.24
N LEU A 258 -5.38 1.73 -16.49
CA LEU A 258 -6.22 2.86 -16.15
C LEU A 258 -5.47 3.92 -15.33
N GLY A 259 -4.62 3.50 -14.39
CA GLY A 259 -3.75 4.38 -13.61
C GLY A 259 -2.76 5.14 -14.50
N GLY A 260 -2.10 4.46 -15.44
CA GLY A 260 -1.21 5.11 -16.41
C GLY A 260 -1.94 6.08 -17.34
N LEU A 261 -3.18 5.77 -17.71
CA LEU A 261 -4.05 6.68 -18.48
C LEU A 261 -4.43 7.94 -17.69
N TRP A 262 -4.86 7.80 -16.43
CA TRP A 262 -5.16 8.95 -15.57
C TRP A 262 -3.93 9.78 -15.24
N TRP A 263 -2.78 9.15 -15.03
CA TRP A 263 -1.52 9.86 -14.87
C TRP A 263 -1.25 10.81 -16.03
N ARG A 264 -1.40 10.33 -17.27
CA ARG A 264 -1.20 11.13 -18.48
C ARG A 264 -2.19 12.30 -18.62
N ARG A 265 -3.30 12.29 -17.87
CA ARG A 265 -4.23 13.41 -17.75
C ARG A 265 -3.91 14.38 -16.61
N GLY A 266 -2.75 14.23 -15.97
CA GLY A 266 -2.33 15.10 -14.86
C GLY A 266 -2.96 14.72 -13.52
N GLU A 267 -3.41 13.47 -13.35
CA GLU A 267 -4.05 12.97 -12.12
C GLU A 267 -3.16 11.93 -11.39
N PRO A 268 -1.95 12.29 -10.93
CA PRO A 268 -1.03 11.34 -10.29
C PRO A 268 -1.59 10.78 -8.97
N GLY A 269 -2.47 11.51 -8.28
CA GLY A 269 -3.14 11.03 -7.07
C GLY A 269 -4.09 9.85 -7.34
N LEU A 270 -4.86 9.90 -8.43
CA LEU A 270 -5.71 8.77 -8.81
C LEU A 270 -4.88 7.61 -9.36
N ALA A 271 -3.82 7.90 -10.11
CA ALA A 271 -2.88 6.88 -10.56
C ALA A 271 -2.20 6.15 -9.39
N LEU A 272 -1.80 6.87 -8.33
CA LEU A 272 -1.27 6.30 -7.09
C LEU A 272 -2.25 5.29 -6.47
N VAL A 273 -3.51 5.70 -6.33
CA VAL A 273 -4.56 4.85 -5.75
C VAL A 273 -4.79 3.62 -6.61
N LEU A 274 -4.96 3.76 -7.92
CA LEU A 274 -5.18 2.62 -8.81
C LEU A 274 -3.99 1.66 -8.85
N GLY A 275 -2.75 2.19 -8.82
CA GLY A 275 -1.54 1.37 -8.70
C GLY A 275 -1.46 0.61 -7.37
N ALA A 276 -1.84 1.26 -6.27
CA ALA A 276 -1.91 0.61 -4.96
C ALA A 276 -2.96 -0.50 -4.91
N LEU A 277 -4.15 -0.26 -5.45
CA LEU A 277 -5.20 -1.26 -5.55
C LEU A 277 -4.76 -2.44 -6.43
N ALA A 278 -4.11 -2.17 -7.57
CA ALA A 278 -3.53 -3.22 -8.40
C ALA A 278 -2.51 -4.07 -7.64
N MET A 279 -1.61 -3.42 -6.88
CA MET A 279 -0.63 -4.10 -6.04
C MET A 279 -1.28 -5.01 -4.99
N LEU A 280 -2.32 -4.52 -4.31
CA LEU A 280 -3.02 -5.27 -3.26
C LEU A 280 -3.80 -6.46 -3.84
N LEU A 281 -4.44 -6.29 -4.99
CA LEU A 281 -5.18 -7.35 -5.66
C LEU A 281 -4.26 -8.42 -6.28
N ALA A 282 -3.09 -8.02 -6.79
CA ALA A 282 -2.12 -8.91 -7.42
C ALA A 282 -1.35 -9.81 -6.45
N SER A 283 -1.11 -9.32 -5.22
CA SER A 283 -0.34 -10.08 -4.22
C SER A 283 -1.02 -11.42 -3.88
N PRO A 284 -0.26 -12.51 -3.65
CA PRO A 284 -0.83 -13.77 -3.14
C PRO A 284 -1.46 -13.61 -1.76
N VAL A 285 -0.92 -12.66 -0.98
CA VAL A 285 -1.41 -12.31 0.35
C VAL A 285 -1.42 -10.80 0.51
N SER A 286 -2.59 -10.25 0.81
CA SER A 286 -2.77 -8.85 1.15
C SER A 286 -3.54 -8.73 2.45
N TRP A 287 -2.83 -8.87 3.58
CA TRP A 287 -3.41 -8.65 4.91
C TRP A 287 -4.10 -7.29 5.01
N SER A 288 -5.09 -7.17 5.89
CA SER A 288 -5.90 -5.94 6.01
C SER A 288 -5.03 -4.72 6.28
N HIS A 289 -3.99 -4.86 7.10
CA HIS A 289 -3.00 -3.81 7.37
C HIS A 289 -2.08 -3.47 6.18
N HIS A 290 -2.09 -4.22 5.07
CA HIS A 290 -1.45 -3.79 3.81
C HIS A 290 -2.28 -2.69 3.13
N TRP A 291 -3.57 -2.59 3.42
CA TRP A 291 -4.51 -1.62 2.82
C TRP A 291 -4.42 -0.21 3.41
N VAL A 292 -3.29 0.20 4.01
CA VAL A 292 -3.06 1.58 4.50
C VAL A 292 -3.28 2.65 3.43
N TRP A 293 -3.25 2.26 2.16
CA TRP A 293 -3.64 3.03 0.99
C TRP A 293 -5.09 3.53 1.00
N ALA A 294 -5.95 2.96 1.86
CA ALA A 294 -7.31 3.44 2.08
C ALA A 294 -7.33 4.93 2.52
N ALA A 295 -6.33 5.38 3.29
CA ALA A 295 -6.23 6.76 3.74
C ALA A 295 -6.00 7.76 2.58
N PRO A 296 -4.94 7.64 1.76
CA PRO A 296 -4.79 8.52 0.60
C PRO A 296 -5.91 8.35 -0.45
N ALA A 297 -6.47 7.13 -0.59
CA ALA A 297 -7.62 6.90 -1.46
C ALA A 297 -8.84 7.73 -1.06
N ALA A 298 -9.19 7.78 0.23
CA ALA A 298 -10.28 8.61 0.73
C ALA A 298 -10.11 10.09 0.34
N VAL A 299 -8.90 10.63 0.47
CA VAL A 299 -8.58 12.02 0.10
C VAL A 299 -8.72 12.27 -1.40
N VAL A 300 -8.18 11.37 -2.22
CA VAL A 300 -8.24 11.47 -3.69
C VAL A 300 -9.68 11.36 -4.17
N LEU A 301 -10.43 10.39 -3.66
CA LEU A 301 -11.83 10.19 -3.99
C LEU A 301 -12.67 11.39 -3.56
N TRP A 302 -12.42 11.99 -2.39
CA TRP A 302 -13.18 13.14 -1.89
C TRP A 302 -13.17 14.33 -2.86
N ARG A 303 -12.04 14.54 -3.55
CA ARG A 303 -11.89 15.60 -4.54
C ARG A 303 -12.68 15.36 -5.83
N ARG A 304 -13.05 14.11 -6.10
CA ARG A 304 -13.74 13.71 -7.34
C ARG A 304 -15.21 13.36 -7.12
N SER A 305 -15.52 12.67 -6.03
CA SER A 305 -16.86 12.22 -5.67
C SER A 305 -16.95 12.03 -4.15
N ARG A 306 -17.57 13.00 -3.46
CA ARG A 306 -17.79 12.93 -2.01
C ARG A 306 -18.59 11.69 -1.59
N PRO A 307 -19.69 11.28 -2.27
CA PRO A 307 -20.42 10.09 -1.88
C PRO A 307 -19.56 8.82 -1.91
N ILE A 308 -18.72 8.65 -2.94
CA ILE A 308 -17.82 7.50 -3.05
C ILE A 308 -16.75 7.54 -1.95
N ALA A 309 -16.21 8.71 -1.67
CA ALA A 309 -15.23 8.88 -0.59
C ALA A 309 -15.83 8.57 0.79
N VAL A 310 -17.07 8.97 1.05
CA VAL A 310 -17.80 8.65 2.30
C VAL A 310 -18.02 7.15 2.40
N ALA A 311 -18.53 6.50 1.35
CA ALA A 311 -18.75 5.05 1.32
C ALA A 311 -17.44 4.27 1.53
N TRP A 312 -16.38 4.67 0.85
CA TRP A 312 -15.03 4.13 1.01
C TRP A 312 -14.56 4.25 2.46
N THR A 313 -14.61 5.47 3.02
CA THR A 313 -14.16 5.72 4.40
C THR A 313 -14.98 4.91 5.40
N ALA A 314 -16.30 4.87 5.26
CA ALA A 314 -17.18 4.13 6.16
C ALA A 314 -16.89 2.62 6.15
N LEU A 315 -16.63 2.04 4.98
CA LEU A 315 -16.29 0.63 4.82
C LEU A 315 -14.98 0.25 5.52
N PHE A 316 -13.95 1.10 5.45
CA PHE A 316 -12.68 0.84 6.14
C PHE A 316 -12.74 1.15 7.64
N THR A 317 -13.52 2.14 8.06
CA THR A 317 -13.73 2.44 9.49
C THR A 317 -14.59 1.37 10.18
N SER A 318 -15.54 0.75 9.48
CA SER A 318 -16.44 -0.25 10.05
C SER A 318 -15.76 -1.59 10.38
N ALA A 319 -14.56 -1.81 9.84
CA ALA A 319 -13.83 -3.07 9.96
C ALA A 319 -14.67 -4.28 9.51
N CYS A 320 -15.53 -4.11 8.51
CA CYS A 320 -16.58 -5.09 8.19
C CYS A 320 -16.06 -6.47 7.77
N ILE A 321 -14.84 -6.56 7.24
CA ILE A 321 -14.21 -7.84 6.89
C ILE A 321 -14.10 -8.80 8.08
N TRP A 322 -14.15 -8.29 9.32
CA TRP A 322 -14.08 -9.08 10.55
C TRP A 322 -15.45 -9.54 11.07
N TRP A 323 -16.55 -9.10 10.46
CA TRP A 323 -17.91 -9.45 10.91
C TRP A 323 -18.27 -10.92 10.65
N PRO A 324 -17.93 -11.53 9.49
CA PRO A 324 -18.12 -12.95 9.29
C PRO A 324 -17.26 -13.81 10.23
N PRO A 325 -17.61 -15.09 10.44
CA PRO A 325 -16.76 -16.02 11.17
C PRO A 325 -15.36 -16.15 10.53
N HIS A 326 -14.31 -15.93 11.31
CA HIS A 326 -12.93 -15.78 10.79
C HIS A 326 -11.85 -16.51 11.62
N ARG A 327 -12.23 -17.63 12.23
CA ARG A 327 -11.34 -18.46 13.05
C ARG A 327 -11.61 -19.91 12.72
N GLU A 328 -10.60 -20.76 12.94
CA GLU A 328 -10.72 -22.22 12.75
C GLU A 328 -11.13 -22.58 11.31
N ASP A 329 -10.64 -21.83 10.32
CA ASP A 329 -10.94 -22.01 8.89
C ASP A 329 -12.42 -21.95 8.52
N ARG A 330 -13.26 -21.32 9.34
CA ARG A 330 -14.69 -21.11 9.03
C ARG A 330 -14.90 -20.26 7.79
N GLU A 331 -13.88 -19.52 7.36
CA GLU A 331 -13.84 -18.81 6.08
C GLU A 331 -14.04 -19.70 4.85
N LEU A 332 -13.68 -20.99 4.94
CA LEU A 332 -13.86 -21.95 3.85
C LEU A 332 -15.31 -22.42 3.71
N ALA A 333 -16.16 -22.13 4.71
CA ALA A 333 -17.58 -22.49 4.74
C ALA A 333 -18.51 -21.28 4.54
N TRP A 334 -17.96 -20.14 4.11
CA TRP A 334 -18.72 -18.91 3.91
C TRP A 334 -19.83 -19.06 2.85
N GLY A 335 -20.99 -18.48 3.15
CA GLY A 335 -22.04 -18.27 2.18
C GLY A 335 -21.85 -16.96 1.42
N LEU A 336 -22.79 -16.66 0.51
CA LEU A 336 -22.77 -15.42 -0.27
C LEU A 336 -22.73 -14.15 0.62
N PRO A 337 -23.51 -14.03 1.71
CA PRO A 337 -23.44 -12.84 2.57
C PRO A 337 -22.08 -12.65 3.23
N GLU A 338 -21.47 -13.73 3.70
CA GLU A 338 -20.14 -13.72 4.30
C GLU A 338 -19.08 -13.31 3.28
N HIS A 339 -19.14 -13.79 2.05
CA HIS A 339 -18.25 -13.34 0.97
C HIS A 339 -18.41 -11.86 0.61
N LEU A 340 -19.65 -11.35 0.57
CA LEU A 340 -19.88 -9.93 0.27
C LEU A 340 -19.26 -8.99 1.33
N VAL A 341 -19.32 -9.40 2.60
CA VAL A 341 -18.84 -8.59 3.73
C VAL A 341 -17.36 -8.86 4.03
N GLY A 342 -16.97 -10.14 4.03
CA GLY A 342 -15.63 -10.64 4.32
C GLY A 342 -14.61 -10.28 3.26
N ASP A 343 -15.01 -10.16 1.99
CA ASP A 343 -14.14 -9.76 0.87
C ASP A 343 -14.33 -8.27 0.46
N ALA A 344 -14.93 -7.48 1.34
CA ALA A 344 -15.39 -6.12 1.02
C ALA A 344 -14.28 -5.19 0.51
N TYR A 345 -13.02 -5.38 0.89
CA TYR A 345 -11.93 -4.49 0.43
C TYR A 345 -11.62 -4.76 -1.05
N VAL A 346 -11.64 -6.04 -1.46
CA VAL A 346 -11.48 -6.45 -2.86
C VAL A 346 -12.62 -5.90 -3.70
N TRP A 347 -13.87 -6.04 -3.24
CA TRP A 347 -15.03 -5.48 -3.94
C TRP A 347 -14.96 -3.95 -4.05
N ALA A 348 -14.56 -3.25 -2.98
CA ALA A 348 -14.39 -1.81 -3.00
C ALA A 348 -13.33 -1.38 -4.03
N ALA A 349 -12.21 -2.10 -4.14
CA ALA A 349 -11.18 -1.81 -5.13
C ALA A 349 -11.68 -1.96 -6.58
N LEU A 350 -12.42 -3.04 -6.86
CA LEU A 350 -13.01 -3.26 -8.19
C LEU A 350 -14.07 -2.21 -8.52
N LEU A 351 -14.91 -1.82 -7.57
CA LEU A 351 -15.92 -0.76 -7.75
C LEU A 351 -15.29 0.61 -8.01
N VAL A 352 -14.23 0.97 -7.27
CA VAL A 352 -13.45 2.19 -7.52
C VAL A 352 -12.79 2.15 -8.89
N GLY A 353 -12.24 0.99 -9.29
CA GLY A 353 -11.71 0.78 -10.64
C GLY A 353 -12.75 0.99 -11.74
N GLY A 354 -13.92 0.38 -11.60
CA GLY A 354 -15.05 0.54 -12.53
C GLY A 354 -15.53 1.99 -12.62
N TRP A 355 -15.68 2.67 -11.49
CA TRP A 355 -16.00 4.09 -11.44
C TRP A 355 -14.93 4.95 -12.13
N ALA A 356 -13.65 4.69 -11.88
CA ALA A 356 -12.54 5.39 -12.50
C ALA A 356 -12.51 5.17 -14.03
N ALA A 357 -12.91 4.00 -14.52
CA ALA A 357 -13.01 3.69 -15.94
C ALA A 357 -14.18 4.46 -16.60
N VAL A 358 -15.37 4.41 -16.00
CA VAL A 358 -16.55 5.13 -16.51
C VAL A 358 -16.30 6.64 -16.56
N THR A 359 -15.70 7.21 -15.51
CA THR A 359 -15.36 8.64 -15.47
C THR A 359 -14.26 8.99 -16.47
N TYR A 360 -13.32 8.09 -16.74
CA TYR A 360 -12.29 8.29 -17.76
C TYR A 360 -12.89 8.44 -19.15
N VAL A 361 -13.83 7.57 -19.52
CA VAL A 361 -14.51 7.61 -20.82
C VAL A 361 -15.36 8.88 -20.96
N ARG A 362 -16.17 9.21 -19.94
CA ARG A 362 -17.03 10.41 -19.95
C ARG A 362 -16.26 11.71 -20.09
N ALA A 363 -15.10 11.83 -19.43
CA ALA A 363 -14.23 12.99 -19.57
C ALA A 363 -13.59 13.11 -20.97
N GLY A 364 -13.44 12.00 -21.71
CA GLY A 364 -12.96 12.00 -23.08
C GLY A 364 -14.00 12.43 -24.12
N SER A 365 -15.29 12.14 -23.87
CA SER A 365 -16.40 12.55 -24.74
C SER A 365 -16.72 14.04 -24.70
N THR A 366 -16.29 14.77 -23.66
CA THR A 366 -16.50 16.23 -23.51
C THR A 366 -15.33 17.03 -24.08
N ARG A 367 -14.89 16.75 -25.31
CA ARG A 367 -14.01 17.71 -26.03
C ARG A 367 -14.85 18.93 -26.43
N PRO A 368 -14.38 20.17 -26.23
CA PRO A 368 -15.02 21.33 -26.84
C PRO A 368 -15.01 21.12 -28.36
N ARG A 369 -16.18 21.17 -29.00
CA ARG A 369 -16.23 21.41 -30.45
C ARG A 369 -15.48 22.72 -30.67
N THR A 370 -14.33 22.68 -31.34
CA THR A 370 -13.74 23.89 -31.90
C THR A 370 -14.77 24.42 -32.89
N SER A 371 -15.52 25.47 -32.53
CA SER A 371 -16.25 26.24 -33.52
C SER A 371 -15.19 26.85 -34.45
N PRO A 372 -15.23 26.60 -35.76
CA PRO A 372 -14.50 27.43 -36.69
C PRO A 372 -15.06 28.83 -36.52
N SER A 373 -14.30 29.73 -35.90
CA SER A 373 -14.66 31.13 -35.85
C SER A 373 -14.56 31.69 -37.26
N ASP A 374 -15.62 32.39 -37.64
CA ASP A 374 -15.78 33.20 -38.84
C ASP A 374 -14.51 33.98 -39.17
N SER A 375 -13.78 33.54 -40.19
CA SER A 375 -12.83 34.38 -40.90
C SER A 375 -13.59 35.18 -41.97
N ARG A 376 -14.34 36.20 -41.55
CA ARG A 376 -14.74 37.30 -42.42
C ARG A 376 -13.88 38.52 -42.09
N ALA A 377 -12.78 38.68 -42.82
CA ALA A 377 -12.11 39.96 -42.94
C ALA A 377 -12.92 40.85 -43.90
N PRO A 378 -13.17 42.13 -43.57
CA PRO A 378 -13.72 43.06 -44.54
C PRO A 378 -12.64 43.46 -45.55
N LEU A 379 -13.03 43.43 -46.83
CA LEU A 379 -12.31 44.02 -47.95
C LEU A 379 -12.17 45.53 -47.70
N VAL A 380 -10.93 46.03 -47.71
CA VAL A 380 -10.66 47.47 -47.83
C VAL A 380 -10.50 47.76 -49.32
N GLU A 381 -11.57 48.28 -49.91
CA GLU A 381 -11.49 49.13 -51.10
C GLU A 381 -11.12 50.54 -50.65
N GLY A 382 -10.17 51.17 -51.33
CA GLY A 382 -9.80 52.56 -51.07
C GLY A 382 -8.56 53.02 -51.83
N ALA A 383 -8.79 53.55 -53.02
CA ALA A 383 -7.83 54.32 -53.81
C ALA A 383 -7.34 55.57 -53.07
N VAL A 384 -6.04 55.90 -53.21
CA VAL A 384 -5.45 57.14 -53.81
C VAL A 384 -3.94 56.89 -53.95
#